data_AF-A0AAW0Y4F7-F1
#
_entry.id   AF-A0AAW0Y4F7-F1
#
_cell.length_a   1.000
_cell.length_b   1.000
_cell.length_c   1.000
_cell.angle_alpha   90.00
_cell.angle_beta   90.00
_cell.angle_gamma   90.00
#
_symmetry.space_group_name_H-M   'P 1'
#
loop_
_entity.id
_entity.type
_entity.pdbx_description
1 polymer ?
#
loop_
_entity_poly.entity_id
_entity_poly.type
_entity_poly.pdbx_seq_one_letter_code
_entity_poly.pdbx_strand_id
1 'polypeptide(L)'
;MAALRLGAAFSVLLVVWCVTLEVGECQRHGTPARFISVARNKRSGPRVIDMVGGQAVWGPELAPGAPHSAHHPRNKRATEDAAGVPEITSFSLNDSHPQVMIDWAGEGSDVVVCVTRDARQTHLSASHVFISDDYGTTFKNETSKFKTFTGRPAIINKFYKNDKYTSRFVFTDVINKFIHVTKDYGRNVASYKVRFTPSEVTHHPLDADVLLVYDTEDEERKLWISEHFGEHWRIIGRYVKSYYWSEATSPPTLYTEREEPSGSASVVSSQDLFSESSTPVRVIRGVEDFEVKDEFLFAVKKVHLLGSPSRGPTLQMWISYQGGPFLRAKFPNTLHHQHYYVADISEGQVMVCVAHDQFVSNLYVSSVPRSAHHEVLFSLSLERILYFNPSTNWVDTWLSEVADKTFADLHPVEGVRGVFIASQLMPNFTTSFSKLGPEQLTSYITFDQGAQWKPLQPPRKDVDDNPIDCKRANGCSLHVSQELSHLYPSTQTMPILSKASAPGLILATGTIGNSMKGHTALYISTDAGINWYQV
;
A
#
# COMPACT_ATOMS: atom_id res chain seq x y z
N MET A 1 -32.79 23.15 12.39
CA MET A 1 -31.58 22.66 13.10
C MET A 1 -31.35 21.15 13.02
N ALA A 2 -32.37 20.31 12.72
CA ALA A 2 -32.13 18.89 12.38
C ALA A 2 -31.50 18.68 10.98
N ALA A 3 -31.71 19.62 10.05
CA ALA A 3 -31.20 19.53 8.67
C ALA A 3 -29.67 19.71 8.53
N LEU A 4 -28.99 20.40 9.46
CA LEU A 4 -27.53 20.53 9.43
C LEU A 4 -26.80 19.29 9.99
N ARG A 5 -27.45 18.52 10.88
CA ARG A 5 -26.88 17.28 11.44
C ARG A 5 -26.86 16.13 10.43
N LEU A 6 -27.86 16.05 9.55
CA LEU A 6 -27.86 15.13 8.41
C LEU A 6 -26.78 15.50 7.39
N GLY A 7 -26.53 16.79 7.16
CA GLY A 7 -25.53 17.27 6.19
C GLY A 7 -24.08 16.89 6.54
N ALA A 8 -23.70 16.92 7.82
CA ALA A 8 -22.35 16.55 8.25
C ALA A 8 -22.11 15.02 8.19
N ALA A 9 -23.04 14.22 8.71
CA ALA A 9 -22.96 12.76 8.62
C ALA A 9 -23.02 12.25 7.15
N PHE A 10 -23.84 12.88 6.29
CA PHE A 10 -23.86 12.60 4.85
C PHE A 10 -22.55 13.01 4.17
N SER A 11 -21.98 14.17 4.51
CA SER A 11 -20.72 14.62 3.91
C SER A 11 -19.56 13.70 4.28
N VAL A 12 -19.56 13.14 5.49
CA VAL A 12 -18.55 12.20 5.97
C VAL A 12 -18.70 10.84 5.32
N LEU A 13 -19.92 10.29 5.20
CA LEU A 13 -20.18 9.06 4.45
C LEU A 13 -19.81 9.20 2.97
N LEU A 14 -20.09 10.36 2.35
CA LEU A 14 -19.80 10.64 0.93
C LEU A 14 -18.30 10.91 0.67
N VAL A 15 -17.57 11.42 1.69
CA VAL A 15 -16.12 11.56 1.69
C VAL A 15 -15.41 10.22 1.90
N VAL A 16 -15.78 9.43 2.93
CA VAL A 16 -15.27 8.06 3.14
C VAL A 16 -15.45 7.24 1.86
N TRP A 17 -16.59 7.44 1.18
CA TRP A 17 -16.92 6.85 -0.10
C TRP A 17 -16.02 7.25 -1.27
N CYS A 18 -15.48 8.47 -1.31
CA CYS A 18 -14.70 8.97 -2.46
C CYS A 18 -13.23 8.58 -2.44
N VAL A 19 -12.71 8.18 -1.28
CA VAL A 19 -11.26 8.07 -1.07
C VAL A 19 -10.78 6.60 -1.04
N THR A 20 -11.65 5.61 -1.03
CA THR A 20 -11.25 4.19 -1.19
C THR A 20 -11.08 3.84 -2.67
N LEU A 21 -9.90 4.13 -3.22
CA LEU A 21 -9.41 3.59 -4.49
C LEU A 21 -8.21 2.72 -4.18
N GLU A 22 -8.22 1.50 -4.71
CA GLU A 22 -7.29 0.38 -4.54
C GLU A 22 -7.55 -0.52 -3.31
N VAL A 23 -7.96 -1.76 -3.57
CA VAL A 23 -8.05 -2.82 -2.57
C VAL A 23 -6.94 -3.82 -2.86
N GLY A 24 -5.91 -3.82 -2.00
CA GLY A 24 -4.93 -4.90 -1.86
C GLY A 24 -5.50 -6.04 -1.00
N GLU A 25 -4.75 -7.14 -0.88
CA GLU A 25 -5.14 -8.37 -0.17
C GLU A 25 -5.85 -8.10 1.19
N CYS A 26 -7.18 -8.26 1.25
CA CYS A 26 -7.93 -8.30 2.51
C CYS A 26 -7.70 -9.63 3.21
N GLN A 27 -6.70 -9.70 4.10
CA GLN A 27 -6.49 -10.85 4.96
C GLN A 27 -7.29 -10.67 6.26
N ARG A 28 -8.52 -11.19 6.31
CA ARG A 28 -9.34 -11.15 7.53
C ARG A 28 -9.07 -12.39 8.41
N HIS A 29 -8.92 -12.17 9.71
CA HIS A 29 -9.04 -13.23 10.72
C HIS A 29 -10.42 -13.11 11.39
N GLY A 30 -11.35 -14.01 11.04
CA GLY A 30 -12.69 -14.08 11.64
C GLY A 30 -13.87 -13.97 10.66
N THR A 31 -15.00 -14.57 11.06
CA THR A 31 -16.26 -14.89 10.35
C THR A 31 -16.26 -14.81 8.81
N PRO A 32 -16.58 -15.92 8.09
CA PRO A 32 -16.61 -15.95 6.63
C PRO A 32 -17.61 -14.93 6.07
N ALA A 33 -17.16 -14.16 5.08
CA ALA A 33 -17.98 -13.19 4.39
C ALA A 33 -19.01 -13.91 3.52
N ARG A 34 -20.29 -13.78 3.85
CA ARG A 34 -21.38 -14.41 3.09
C ARG A 34 -21.91 -13.53 1.95
N PHE A 35 -21.63 -12.23 1.99
CA PHE A 35 -22.20 -11.25 1.07
C PHE A 35 -21.13 -10.28 0.54
N ILE A 36 -21.19 -9.99 -0.76
CA ILE A 36 -20.47 -8.87 -1.38
C ILE A 36 -21.47 -7.72 -1.53
N SER A 37 -21.14 -6.53 -1.03
CA SER A 37 -21.93 -5.32 -1.23
C SER A 37 -21.20 -4.36 -2.16
N VAL A 38 -21.83 -4.04 -3.28
CA VAL A 38 -21.33 -3.03 -4.22
C VAL A 38 -22.28 -1.86 -4.22
N ALA A 39 -21.72 -0.67 -4.26
CA ALA A 39 -22.52 0.53 -4.17
C ALA A 39 -22.27 1.47 -5.33
N ARG A 40 -23.37 1.93 -5.94
CA ARG A 40 -23.36 2.65 -7.22
C ARG A 40 -23.82 4.09 -7.06
N ASN A 41 -23.08 5.03 -7.65
CA ASN A 41 -23.54 6.40 -7.85
C ASN A 41 -23.77 6.65 -9.36
N LYS A 42 -24.78 7.44 -9.74
CA LYS A 42 -25.08 7.74 -11.15
C LYS A 42 -24.08 8.71 -11.80
N ARG A 43 -23.19 9.35 -11.03
CA ARG A 43 -22.20 10.33 -11.52
C ARG A 43 -20.74 9.87 -11.44
N SER A 44 -20.45 8.79 -10.73
CA SER A 44 -19.11 8.20 -10.61
C SER A 44 -19.23 6.69 -10.80
N GLY A 45 -18.20 6.05 -11.34
CA GLY A 45 -18.14 4.59 -11.43
C GLY A 45 -18.46 3.92 -10.09
N PRO A 46 -18.99 2.68 -10.10
CA PRO A 46 -19.35 1.95 -8.88
C PRO A 46 -18.12 1.59 -8.04
N ARG A 47 -18.34 1.43 -6.73
CA ARG A 47 -17.30 1.22 -5.73
C ARG A 47 -17.64 -0.01 -4.87
N VAL A 48 -16.64 -0.83 -4.57
CA VAL A 48 -16.80 -1.99 -3.65
C VAL A 48 -16.70 -1.47 -2.22
N ILE A 49 -17.63 -1.88 -1.35
CA ILE A 49 -17.62 -1.52 0.07
C ILE A 49 -17.18 -2.73 0.89
N ASP A 50 -16.33 -2.47 1.87
CA ASP A 50 -15.77 -3.47 2.76
C ASP A 50 -16.79 -4.14 3.70
N MET A 51 -16.46 -5.34 4.16
CA MET A 51 -17.38 -6.35 4.71
C MET A 51 -17.79 -6.08 6.18
N VAL A 52 -18.97 -5.50 6.40
CA VAL A 52 -19.56 -5.37 7.75
C VAL A 52 -20.67 -6.39 8.00
N GLY A 53 -20.48 -7.25 9.00
CA GLY A 53 -21.54 -8.05 9.60
C GLY A 53 -22.22 -7.29 10.74
N GLY A 54 -23.54 -7.14 10.65
CA GLY A 54 -24.38 -6.59 11.73
C GLY A 54 -25.85 -6.55 11.31
N GLN A 55 -26.74 -7.14 12.11
CA GLN A 55 -28.19 -7.18 11.87
C GLN A 55 -28.82 -5.78 11.92
N ALA A 56 -29.61 -5.44 10.91
CA ALA A 56 -30.51 -4.28 10.94
C ALA A 56 -31.81 -4.66 11.68
N VAL A 57 -32.11 -3.98 12.79
CA VAL A 57 -33.41 -4.03 13.47
C VAL A 57 -34.25 -2.86 12.96
N TRP A 58 -35.38 -3.17 12.33
CA TRP A 58 -36.37 -2.17 11.89
C TRP A 58 -37.42 -1.94 12.97
N GLY A 59 -37.69 -0.68 13.31
CA GLY A 59 -38.84 -0.24 14.11
C GLY A 59 -39.89 0.47 13.25
N PRO A 60 -41.18 0.53 13.66
CA PRO A 60 -42.30 0.60 12.73
C PRO A 60 -42.78 2.01 12.39
N GLU A 61 -43.50 2.03 11.27
CA GLU A 61 -44.14 3.11 10.51
C GLU A 61 -45.36 3.74 11.21
N LEU A 62 -45.52 5.06 11.08
CA LEU A 62 -46.79 5.78 11.31
C LEU A 62 -46.97 6.91 10.29
N ALA A 63 -48.16 6.94 9.67
CA ALA A 63 -48.65 7.92 8.68
C ALA A 63 -49.71 8.89 9.31
N PRO A 64 -50.47 9.70 8.55
CA PRO A 64 -50.12 11.07 8.12
C PRO A 64 -51.14 12.14 8.60
N GLY A 65 -50.80 13.44 8.46
CA GLY A 65 -51.76 14.54 8.65
C GLY A 65 -51.21 15.94 8.29
N ALA A 66 -51.83 16.59 7.29
CA ALA A 66 -51.64 17.98 6.83
C ALA A 66 -52.73 18.91 7.48
N PRO A 67 -52.89 20.26 7.21
CA PRO A 67 -52.29 21.06 6.12
C PRO A 67 -52.02 22.60 6.34
N HIS A 68 -51.44 23.21 5.28
CA HIS A 68 -51.54 24.60 4.74
C HIS A 68 -51.10 25.88 5.50
N SER A 69 -50.17 26.65 4.89
CA SER A 69 -50.47 27.92 4.20
C SER A 69 -49.29 28.42 3.32
N ALA A 70 -49.60 29.20 2.28
CA ALA A 70 -48.79 29.45 1.09
C ALA A 70 -48.13 30.84 1.05
N HIS A 71 -46.97 30.97 0.41
CA HIS A 71 -46.61 32.10 -0.48
C HIS A 71 -45.32 31.79 -1.30
N HIS A 72 -45.41 31.94 -2.62
CA HIS A 72 -44.33 31.92 -3.63
C HIS A 72 -44.60 33.07 -4.63
N PRO A 73 -43.63 33.53 -5.48
CA PRO A 73 -42.27 33.03 -5.69
C PRO A 73 -41.17 34.12 -5.79
N ARG A 74 -39.91 33.72 -5.60
CA ARG A 74 -38.78 34.29 -6.37
C ARG A 74 -37.86 33.13 -6.76
N ASN A 75 -37.83 32.84 -8.06
CA ASN A 75 -37.16 31.70 -8.69
C ASN A 75 -35.66 31.66 -8.35
N LYS A 76 -35.26 30.67 -7.53
CA LYS A 76 -33.95 30.02 -7.62
C LYS A 76 -34.18 28.68 -8.32
N ARG A 77 -33.37 28.35 -9.31
CA ARG A 77 -33.37 27.02 -9.96
C ARG A 77 -33.34 25.95 -8.87
N ALA A 78 -34.43 25.21 -8.71
CA ALA A 78 -34.44 23.96 -7.99
C ALA A 78 -33.62 22.98 -8.82
N THR A 79 -32.40 22.70 -8.38
CA THR A 79 -31.83 21.37 -8.59
C THR A 79 -32.72 20.42 -7.81
N GLU A 80 -33.40 19.51 -8.49
CA GLU A 80 -34.14 18.43 -7.86
C GLU A 80 -33.24 17.76 -6.82
N ASP A 81 -33.69 17.80 -5.56
CA ASP A 81 -33.19 16.99 -4.46
C ASP A 81 -33.49 15.52 -4.75
N ALA A 82 -32.66 14.91 -5.58
CA ALA A 82 -32.28 13.52 -5.43
C ALA A 82 -30.85 13.55 -4.88
N ALA A 83 -30.72 13.76 -3.58
CA ALA A 83 -29.50 13.40 -2.86
C ALA A 83 -29.18 11.95 -3.25
N GLY A 84 -28.13 11.76 -4.04
CA GLY A 84 -27.77 10.48 -4.63
C GLY A 84 -27.33 9.51 -3.56
N VAL A 85 -28.29 8.92 -2.86
CA VAL A 85 -28.06 7.76 -2.03
C VAL A 85 -27.59 6.68 -2.98
N PRO A 86 -26.40 6.13 -2.75
CA PRO A 86 -25.92 5.08 -3.61
C PRO A 86 -26.80 3.84 -3.50
N GLU A 87 -27.06 3.23 -4.65
CA GLU A 87 -27.77 1.97 -4.70
C GLU A 87 -26.80 0.87 -4.25
N ILE A 88 -27.05 0.31 -3.06
CA ILE A 88 -26.26 -0.80 -2.51
C ILE A 88 -26.91 -2.09 -2.97
N THR A 89 -26.20 -2.87 -3.78
CA THR A 89 -26.58 -4.22 -4.18
C THR A 89 -25.77 -5.24 -3.39
N SER A 90 -26.45 -6.20 -2.77
CA SER A 90 -25.81 -7.29 -2.04
C SER A 90 -25.97 -8.62 -2.78
N PHE A 91 -24.87 -9.32 -3.04
CA PHE A 91 -24.88 -10.65 -3.65
C PHE A 91 -24.31 -11.69 -2.69
N SER A 92 -24.99 -12.83 -2.52
CA SER A 92 -24.50 -13.97 -1.73
C SER A 92 -23.73 -14.93 -2.61
N LEU A 93 -22.43 -15.08 -2.37
CA LEU A 93 -21.59 -16.04 -3.10
C LEU A 93 -21.92 -17.51 -2.77
N ASN A 94 -22.57 -17.76 -1.63
CA ASN A 94 -22.83 -19.09 -1.09
C ASN A 94 -21.54 -19.94 -0.98
N ASP A 95 -20.48 -19.31 -0.48
CA ASP A 95 -19.15 -19.88 -0.32
C ASP A 95 -18.74 -19.85 1.17
N SER A 96 -17.97 -20.84 1.62
CA SER A 96 -17.57 -21.01 3.02
C SER A 96 -16.07 -20.84 3.29
N HIS A 97 -15.28 -20.49 2.28
CA HIS A 97 -13.85 -20.27 2.45
C HIS A 97 -13.59 -19.06 3.36
N PRO A 98 -12.52 -19.10 4.17
CA PRO A 98 -12.21 -18.04 5.13
C PRO A 98 -11.64 -16.77 4.51
N GLN A 99 -11.13 -16.81 3.27
CA GLN A 99 -10.55 -15.66 2.59
C GLN A 99 -11.21 -15.38 1.24
N VAL A 100 -11.31 -14.08 0.94
CA VAL A 100 -11.81 -13.53 -0.32
C VAL A 100 -10.76 -12.55 -0.85
N MET A 101 -10.40 -12.72 -2.10
CA MET A 101 -9.59 -11.79 -2.89
C MET A 101 -10.52 -11.22 -3.96
N ILE A 102 -10.70 -9.90 -3.98
CA ILE A 102 -11.64 -9.23 -4.90
C ILE A 102 -10.98 -8.00 -5.50
N ASP A 103 -11.12 -7.82 -6.81
CA ASP A 103 -10.60 -6.64 -7.50
C ASP A 103 -11.41 -6.31 -8.75
N TRP A 104 -11.43 -5.02 -9.10
CA TRP A 104 -11.91 -4.53 -10.37
C TRP A 104 -10.89 -4.82 -11.47
N ALA A 105 -11.37 -5.15 -12.66
CA ALA A 105 -10.50 -5.37 -13.81
C ALA A 105 -9.67 -4.12 -14.17
N GLY A 106 -10.22 -2.93 -13.93
CA GLY A 106 -9.53 -1.65 -14.11
C GLY A 106 -10.49 -0.58 -14.64
N GLU A 107 -9.94 0.60 -14.91
CA GLU A 107 -10.73 1.74 -15.39
C GLU A 107 -11.46 1.41 -16.70
N GLY A 108 -12.72 1.86 -16.80
CA GLY A 108 -13.55 1.64 -17.98
C GLY A 108 -14.13 0.23 -18.12
N SER A 109 -13.85 -0.69 -17.20
CA SER A 109 -14.45 -2.03 -17.17
C SER A 109 -15.54 -2.14 -16.09
N ASP A 110 -16.59 -2.91 -16.39
CA ASP A 110 -17.63 -3.34 -15.46
C ASP A 110 -17.32 -4.68 -14.78
N VAL A 111 -16.16 -5.26 -15.08
CA VAL A 111 -15.79 -6.58 -14.59
C VAL A 111 -15.18 -6.53 -13.19
N VAL A 112 -15.66 -7.41 -12.32
CA VAL A 112 -15.09 -7.68 -11.00
C VAL A 112 -14.70 -9.16 -10.92
N VAL A 113 -13.46 -9.43 -10.52
CA VAL A 113 -12.96 -10.79 -10.30
C VAL A 113 -12.89 -11.03 -8.79
N CYS A 114 -13.45 -12.16 -8.35
CA CYS A 114 -13.44 -12.58 -6.96
C CYS A 114 -12.95 -14.03 -6.86
N VAL A 115 -12.00 -14.28 -5.95
CA VAL A 115 -11.47 -15.62 -5.65
C VAL A 115 -11.67 -15.91 -4.18
N THR A 116 -12.32 -17.03 -3.86
CA THR A 116 -12.48 -17.54 -2.50
C THR A 116 -11.50 -18.69 -2.27
N ARG A 117 -10.82 -18.71 -1.10
CA ARG A 117 -9.77 -19.71 -0.81
C ARG A 117 -9.54 -19.95 0.67
N ASP A 118 -8.92 -21.08 0.98
CA ASP A 118 -8.38 -21.37 2.31
C ASP A 118 -7.20 -20.45 2.66
N ALA A 119 -7.10 -20.05 3.93
CA ALA A 119 -6.01 -19.19 4.41
C ALA A 119 -4.63 -19.87 4.32
N ARG A 120 -4.59 -21.19 4.45
CA ARG A 120 -3.41 -22.03 4.23
C ARG A 120 -3.82 -23.16 3.32
N GLN A 121 -3.37 -23.10 2.07
CA GLN A 121 -3.78 -24.05 1.04
C GLN A 121 -2.90 -25.30 1.10
N THR A 122 -3.52 -26.47 0.94
CA THR A 122 -2.85 -27.78 0.83
C THR A 122 -3.35 -28.51 -0.41
N HIS A 123 -2.81 -29.68 -0.72
CA HIS A 123 -3.30 -30.51 -1.82
C HIS A 123 -4.78 -30.95 -1.67
N LEU A 124 -5.38 -30.77 -0.49
CA LEU A 124 -6.79 -31.06 -0.21
C LEU A 124 -7.69 -29.82 -0.27
N SER A 125 -7.10 -28.62 -0.41
CA SER A 125 -7.85 -27.37 -0.45
C SER A 125 -8.65 -27.22 -1.73
N ALA A 126 -9.65 -26.36 -1.67
CA ALA A 126 -10.39 -25.88 -2.83
C ALA A 126 -10.24 -24.36 -2.94
N SER A 127 -10.62 -23.85 -4.11
CA SER A 127 -10.77 -22.43 -4.37
C SER A 127 -11.88 -22.24 -5.39
N HIS A 128 -12.63 -21.15 -5.30
CA HIS A 128 -13.63 -20.82 -6.31
C HIS A 128 -13.35 -19.46 -6.93
N VAL A 129 -13.59 -19.36 -8.24
CA VAL A 129 -13.45 -18.13 -9.01
C VAL A 129 -14.84 -17.66 -9.42
N PHE A 130 -15.15 -16.42 -9.10
CA PHE A 130 -16.39 -15.75 -9.42
C PHE A 130 -16.09 -14.50 -10.26
N ILE A 131 -16.86 -14.29 -11.32
CA ILE A 131 -16.70 -13.14 -12.20
C ILE A 131 -18.04 -12.45 -12.36
N SER A 132 -18.05 -11.14 -12.13
CA SER A 132 -19.15 -10.25 -12.46
C SER A 132 -18.82 -9.49 -13.73
N ASP A 133 -19.81 -9.29 -14.59
CA ASP A 133 -19.79 -8.47 -15.80
C ASP A 133 -20.88 -7.38 -15.74
N ASP A 134 -21.26 -6.97 -14.52
CA ASP A 134 -22.36 -6.05 -14.26
C ASP A 134 -22.07 -5.12 -13.07
N TYR A 135 -20.80 -4.75 -12.89
CA TYR A 135 -20.34 -3.92 -11.78
C TYR A 135 -20.58 -4.54 -10.40
N GLY A 136 -20.44 -5.87 -10.29
CA GLY A 136 -20.57 -6.61 -9.04
C GLY A 136 -22.00 -6.75 -8.52
N THR A 137 -23.03 -6.48 -9.34
CA THR A 137 -24.42 -6.72 -8.92
C THR A 137 -24.75 -8.20 -8.88
N THR A 138 -24.18 -9.00 -9.80
CA THR A 138 -24.27 -10.46 -9.80
C THR A 138 -22.92 -11.09 -10.10
N PHE A 139 -22.67 -12.27 -9.52
CA PHE A 139 -21.44 -13.02 -9.74
C PHE A 139 -21.74 -14.41 -10.32
N LYS A 140 -21.05 -14.75 -11.41
CA LYS A 140 -21.09 -16.09 -12.03
C LYS A 140 -19.94 -16.92 -11.46
N ASN A 141 -20.23 -18.14 -11.02
CA ASN A 141 -19.20 -19.09 -10.62
C ASN A 141 -18.52 -19.68 -11.86
N GLU A 142 -17.25 -19.34 -12.05
CA GLU A 142 -16.43 -19.69 -13.21
C GLU A 142 -15.33 -20.70 -12.89
N THR A 143 -15.34 -21.26 -11.67
CA THR A 143 -14.37 -22.26 -11.18
C THR A 143 -14.17 -23.41 -12.17
N SER A 144 -15.24 -23.83 -12.86
CA SER A 144 -15.19 -24.97 -13.79
C SER A 144 -14.29 -24.74 -15.01
N LYS A 145 -13.91 -23.49 -15.31
CA LYS A 145 -12.95 -23.13 -16.36
C LYS A 145 -11.49 -23.33 -15.92
N PHE A 146 -11.24 -23.38 -14.61
CA PHE A 146 -9.90 -23.53 -14.03
C PHE A 146 -9.66 -24.99 -13.64
N LYS A 147 -9.01 -25.73 -14.54
CA LYS A 147 -8.78 -27.16 -14.37
C LYS A 147 -7.35 -27.54 -14.73
N THR A 148 -6.84 -28.53 -14.02
CA THR A 148 -5.61 -29.23 -14.42
C THR A 148 -5.89 -30.14 -15.64
N PHE A 149 -4.84 -30.61 -16.31
CA PHE A 149 -4.98 -31.56 -17.44
C PHE A 149 -5.67 -32.88 -17.07
N THR A 150 -5.76 -33.22 -15.78
CA THR A 150 -6.47 -34.40 -15.29
C THR A 150 -7.96 -34.16 -15.06
N GLY A 151 -8.46 -32.95 -15.34
CA GLY A 151 -9.84 -32.55 -15.10
C GLY A 151 -10.15 -32.15 -13.66
N ARG A 152 -9.19 -32.30 -12.74
CA ARG A 152 -9.32 -31.83 -11.35
C ARG A 152 -9.39 -30.29 -11.29
N PRO A 153 -10.22 -29.72 -10.40
CA PRO A 153 -10.24 -28.27 -10.17
C PRO A 153 -8.85 -27.74 -9.78
N ALA A 154 -8.54 -26.52 -10.22
CA ALA A 154 -7.34 -25.81 -9.78
C ALA A 154 -7.50 -25.32 -8.33
N ILE A 155 -6.36 -25.15 -7.64
CA ILE A 155 -6.27 -24.54 -6.32
C ILE A 155 -5.62 -23.17 -6.51
N ILE A 156 -6.43 -22.16 -6.80
CA ILE A 156 -5.97 -20.80 -7.10
C ILE A 156 -5.44 -20.14 -5.83
N ASN A 157 -4.18 -19.75 -5.86
CA ASN A 157 -3.52 -19.04 -4.76
C ASN A 157 -3.71 -17.53 -4.87
N LYS A 158 -3.46 -16.96 -6.06
CA LYS A 158 -3.52 -15.52 -6.33
C LYS A 158 -3.91 -15.30 -7.78
N PHE A 159 -4.54 -14.16 -8.05
CA PHE A 159 -4.68 -13.64 -9.41
C PHE A 159 -3.95 -12.31 -9.54
N TYR A 160 -3.51 -12.03 -10.77
CA TYR A 160 -2.76 -10.86 -11.18
C TYR A 160 -3.50 -10.24 -12.35
N LYS A 161 -3.77 -8.94 -12.27
CA LYS A 161 -4.36 -8.15 -13.35
C LYS A 161 -3.27 -7.35 -14.05
N ASN A 162 -3.51 -7.02 -15.32
CA ASN A 162 -2.68 -6.06 -16.02
C ASN A 162 -3.31 -4.67 -15.95
N ASP A 163 -2.60 -3.69 -15.38
CA ASP A 163 -3.14 -2.35 -15.13
C ASP A 163 -3.50 -1.58 -16.40
N LYS A 164 -2.77 -1.81 -17.51
CA LYS A 164 -3.03 -1.14 -18.81
C LYS A 164 -4.01 -1.92 -19.69
N TYR A 165 -4.04 -3.24 -19.57
CA TYR A 165 -4.86 -4.14 -20.37
C TYR A 165 -5.83 -4.92 -19.49
N THR A 166 -6.90 -4.25 -19.07
CA THR A 166 -7.87 -4.72 -18.06
C THR A 166 -8.52 -6.08 -18.38
N SER A 167 -8.51 -6.52 -19.64
CA SER A 167 -9.04 -7.84 -20.04
C SER A 167 -8.14 -9.02 -19.72
N ARG A 168 -6.89 -8.77 -19.30
CA ARG A 168 -5.85 -9.77 -19.12
C ARG A 168 -5.64 -10.10 -17.65
N PHE A 169 -5.76 -11.38 -17.32
CA PHE A 169 -5.50 -11.90 -15.98
C PHE A 169 -4.66 -13.15 -16.01
N VAL A 170 -3.87 -13.33 -14.96
CA VAL A 170 -3.06 -14.52 -14.70
C VAL A 170 -3.46 -15.05 -13.32
N PHE A 171 -3.83 -16.32 -13.23
CA PHE A 171 -4.17 -17.00 -11.98
C PHE A 171 -3.13 -18.10 -11.73
N THR A 172 -2.60 -18.18 -10.51
CA THR A 172 -1.56 -19.15 -10.16
C THR A 172 -2.12 -20.26 -9.28
N ASP A 173 -1.73 -21.49 -9.61
CA ASP A 173 -1.89 -22.68 -8.77
C ASP A 173 -0.49 -23.18 -8.42
N VAL A 174 -0.01 -22.72 -7.26
CA VAL A 174 1.31 -22.98 -6.68
C VAL A 174 1.48 -24.47 -6.35
N ILE A 175 0.40 -25.10 -5.89
CA ILE A 175 0.40 -26.48 -5.37
C ILE A 175 0.51 -27.50 -6.52
N ASN A 176 -0.28 -27.32 -7.58
CA ASN A 176 -0.28 -28.20 -8.73
C ASN A 176 0.69 -27.76 -9.83
N LYS A 177 1.35 -26.58 -9.66
CA LYS A 177 2.26 -25.96 -10.61
C LYS A 177 1.59 -25.68 -11.96
N PHE A 178 0.49 -24.93 -11.92
CA PHE A 178 -0.21 -24.44 -13.10
C PHE A 178 -0.29 -22.91 -13.10
N ILE A 179 -0.29 -22.37 -14.32
CA ILE A 179 -0.68 -20.99 -14.58
C ILE A 179 -1.90 -21.03 -15.49
N HIS A 180 -2.94 -20.29 -15.12
CA HIS A 180 -4.15 -20.10 -15.91
C HIS A 180 -4.21 -18.65 -16.39
N VAL A 181 -4.42 -18.44 -17.68
CA VAL A 181 -4.40 -17.10 -18.27
C VAL A 181 -5.65 -16.84 -19.09
N THR A 182 -6.07 -15.58 -19.14
CA THR A 182 -7.19 -15.11 -19.94
C THR A 182 -6.84 -13.78 -20.57
N LYS A 183 -7.32 -13.55 -21.80
CA LYS A 183 -7.21 -12.25 -22.49
C LYS A 183 -8.57 -11.53 -22.63
N ASP A 184 -9.64 -12.12 -22.08
CA ASP A 184 -11.02 -11.67 -22.25
C ASP A 184 -11.86 -11.78 -20.97
N TYR A 185 -11.31 -11.32 -19.84
CA TYR A 185 -12.02 -11.24 -18.55
C TYR A 185 -12.49 -12.61 -18.00
N GLY A 186 -11.82 -13.70 -18.35
CA GLY A 186 -12.14 -15.06 -17.87
C GLY A 186 -13.23 -15.75 -18.67
N ARG A 187 -13.62 -15.22 -19.84
CA ARG A 187 -14.52 -15.92 -20.77
C ARG A 187 -13.83 -17.16 -21.34
N ASN A 188 -12.57 -17.03 -21.78
CA ASN A 188 -11.72 -18.11 -22.22
C ASN A 188 -10.47 -18.20 -21.33
N VAL A 189 -10.26 -19.37 -20.72
CA VAL A 189 -9.11 -19.63 -19.84
C VAL A 189 -8.21 -20.68 -20.47
N ALA A 190 -6.98 -20.30 -20.77
CA ALA A 190 -5.91 -21.22 -21.17
C ALA A 190 -5.14 -21.67 -19.92
N SER A 191 -4.80 -22.96 -19.84
CA SER A 191 -4.16 -23.55 -18.66
C SER A 191 -2.86 -24.23 -19.05
N TYR A 192 -1.76 -23.85 -18.40
CA TYR A 192 -0.42 -24.35 -18.71
C TYR A 192 0.23 -24.93 -17.46
N LYS A 193 0.68 -26.18 -17.53
CA LYS A 193 1.50 -26.79 -16.48
C LYS A 193 2.93 -26.26 -16.59
N VAL A 194 3.48 -25.79 -15.49
CA VAL A 194 4.82 -25.23 -15.42
C VAL A 194 5.78 -26.14 -14.65
N ARG A 195 7.09 -25.93 -14.83
CA ARG A 195 8.15 -26.72 -14.18
C ARG A 195 8.72 -26.08 -12.90
N PHE A 196 8.26 -24.87 -12.61
CA PHE A 196 8.65 -24.05 -11.47
C PHE A 196 7.42 -23.81 -10.57
N THR A 197 7.64 -23.22 -9.40
CA THR A 197 6.57 -22.78 -8.51
C THR A 197 6.16 -21.35 -8.90
N PRO A 198 4.91 -21.11 -9.35
CA PRO A 198 4.48 -19.79 -9.78
C PRO A 198 4.15 -18.86 -8.59
N SER A 199 5.18 -18.50 -7.80
CA SER A 199 5.02 -17.74 -6.56
C SER A 199 4.55 -16.32 -6.83
N GLU A 200 5.32 -15.56 -7.61
CA GLU A 200 5.04 -14.15 -7.90
C GLU A 200 5.05 -13.89 -9.40
N VAL A 201 3.98 -13.28 -9.92
CA VAL A 201 3.85 -12.89 -11.33
C VAL A 201 3.98 -11.38 -11.44
N THR A 202 4.83 -10.92 -12.36
CA THR A 202 4.97 -9.50 -12.70
C THR A 202 4.74 -9.31 -14.19
N HIS A 203 3.88 -8.35 -14.55
CA HIS A 203 3.65 -7.99 -15.94
C HIS A 203 4.77 -7.08 -16.45
N HIS A 204 5.13 -7.23 -17.73
CA HIS A 204 5.98 -6.23 -18.36
C HIS A 204 5.21 -4.89 -18.50
N PRO A 205 5.85 -3.72 -18.29
CA PRO A 205 5.13 -2.45 -18.18
C PRO A 205 4.43 -1.98 -19.47
N LEU A 206 4.91 -2.37 -20.64
CA LEU A 206 4.35 -1.95 -21.94
C LEU A 206 3.73 -3.10 -22.75
N ASP A 207 4.49 -4.18 -22.96
CA ASP A 207 4.03 -5.40 -23.62
C ASP A 207 3.22 -6.30 -22.67
N ALA A 208 1.95 -6.53 -22.98
CA ALA A 208 1.08 -7.33 -22.13
C ALA A 208 1.17 -8.84 -22.36
N ASP A 209 1.88 -9.30 -23.41
CA ASP A 209 2.16 -10.71 -23.62
C ASP A 209 3.42 -11.16 -22.86
N VAL A 210 4.23 -10.23 -22.37
CA VAL A 210 5.42 -10.53 -21.58
C VAL A 210 5.10 -10.63 -20.09
N LEU A 211 5.44 -11.77 -19.48
CA LEU A 211 5.26 -12.07 -18.06
C LEU A 211 6.59 -12.51 -17.44
N LEU A 212 6.85 -12.05 -16.22
CA LEU A 212 7.88 -12.60 -15.35
C LEU A 212 7.24 -13.47 -14.27
N VAL A 213 7.92 -14.56 -13.91
CA VAL A 213 7.61 -15.33 -12.70
C VAL A 213 8.86 -15.51 -11.87
N TYR A 214 8.78 -15.09 -10.61
CA TYR A 214 9.82 -15.33 -9.62
C TYR A 214 9.45 -16.54 -8.76
N ASP A 215 10.30 -17.57 -8.80
CA ASP A 215 10.14 -18.79 -8.00
C ASP A 215 10.88 -18.63 -6.67
N THR A 216 10.15 -18.15 -5.66
CA THR A 216 10.68 -17.92 -4.30
C THR A 216 10.99 -19.21 -3.54
N GLU A 217 10.41 -20.33 -3.97
CA GLU A 217 10.52 -21.64 -3.30
C GLU A 217 11.67 -22.50 -3.86
N ASP A 218 12.20 -22.16 -5.05
CA ASP A 218 13.36 -22.81 -5.63
C ASP A 218 14.64 -22.41 -4.91
N GLU A 219 15.52 -23.37 -4.61
CA GLU A 219 16.80 -23.12 -3.91
C GLU A 219 17.71 -22.15 -4.66
N GLU A 220 17.62 -22.10 -6.00
CA GLU A 220 18.36 -21.14 -6.81
C GLU A 220 17.55 -19.87 -7.10
N ARG A 221 16.36 -19.68 -6.53
CA ARG A 221 15.49 -18.51 -6.69
C ARG A 221 15.46 -17.99 -8.13
N LYS A 222 14.93 -18.84 -9.02
CA LYS A 222 14.98 -18.63 -10.46
C LYS A 222 13.96 -17.58 -10.89
N LEU A 223 14.39 -16.70 -11.81
CA LEU A 223 13.50 -15.77 -12.51
C LEU A 223 13.22 -16.29 -13.92
N TRP A 224 11.94 -16.48 -14.21
CA TRP A 224 11.42 -16.98 -15.48
C TRP A 224 10.75 -15.87 -16.26
N ILE A 225 10.82 -15.97 -17.59
CA ILE A 225 10.10 -15.08 -18.50
C ILE A 225 9.29 -15.88 -19.51
N SER A 226 8.10 -15.37 -19.83
CA SER A 226 7.29 -15.77 -20.96
C SER A 226 7.06 -14.57 -21.86
N GLU A 227 7.26 -14.73 -23.16
CA GLU A 227 6.95 -13.73 -24.18
C GLU A 227 5.64 -14.07 -24.93
N HIS A 228 4.93 -15.09 -24.45
CA HIS A 228 3.70 -15.63 -25.05
C HIS A 228 2.60 -15.82 -24.00
N PHE A 229 2.49 -14.85 -23.09
CA PHE A 229 1.45 -14.76 -22.06
C PHE A 229 1.27 -16.05 -21.26
N GLY A 230 2.38 -16.69 -20.88
CA GLY A 230 2.41 -17.85 -20.00
C GLY A 230 2.46 -19.22 -20.69
N GLU A 231 2.44 -19.27 -22.01
CA GLU A 231 2.48 -20.54 -22.77
C GLU A 231 3.86 -21.21 -22.74
N HIS A 232 4.92 -20.42 -22.94
CA HIS A 232 6.30 -20.89 -22.97
C HIS A 232 7.17 -20.07 -22.03
N TRP A 233 8.14 -20.72 -21.39
CA TRP A 233 8.96 -20.13 -20.35
C TRP A 233 10.44 -20.43 -20.57
N ARG A 234 11.29 -19.43 -20.33
CA ARG A 234 12.75 -19.57 -20.25
C ARG A 234 13.28 -18.92 -18.98
N ILE A 235 14.44 -19.38 -18.51
CA ILE A 235 15.11 -18.81 -17.33
C ILE A 235 15.94 -17.61 -17.77
N ILE A 236 15.81 -16.49 -17.07
CA ILE A 236 16.64 -15.28 -17.29
C ILE A 236 17.54 -14.93 -16.10
N GLY A 237 17.25 -15.48 -14.93
CA GLY A 237 18.03 -15.22 -13.72
C GLY A 237 18.11 -16.44 -12.82
N ARG A 238 19.26 -16.60 -12.16
CA ARG A 238 19.51 -17.54 -11.07
C ARG A 238 20.16 -16.81 -9.91
N TYR A 239 19.87 -17.27 -8.71
CA TYR A 239 20.20 -16.67 -7.43
C TYR A 239 19.71 -15.23 -7.37
N VAL A 240 18.51 -14.98 -7.93
CA VAL A 240 17.91 -13.66 -7.89
C VAL A 240 17.52 -13.37 -6.44
N LYS A 241 17.81 -12.16 -6.00
CA LYS A 241 17.40 -11.64 -4.70
C LYS A 241 16.20 -10.72 -4.86
N SER A 242 16.28 -9.80 -5.83
CA SER A 242 15.25 -8.85 -6.19
C SER A 242 15.34 -8.51 -7.68
N TYR A 243 14.25 -7.98 -8.25
CA TYR A 243 14.20 -7.52 -9.65
C TYR A 243 13.22 -6.36 -9.79
N TYR A 244 13.48 -5.48 -10.75
CA TYR A 244 12.70 -4.25 -10.95
C TYR A 244 12.57 -3.89 -12.42
N TRP A 245 11.36 -3.53 -12.84
CA TRP A 245 11.15 -2.82 -14.09
C TRP A 245 11.36 -1.32 -13.90
N SER A 246 12.01 -0.67 -14.86
CA SER A 246 12.07 0.79 -14.95
C SER A 246 11.54 1.26 -16.29
N GLU A 247 10.48 2.06 -16.25
CA GLU A 247 9.92 2.77 -17.41
C GLU A 247 10.65 4.09 -17.71
N ALA A 248 11.71 4.43 -16.95
CA ALA A 248 12.52 5.63 -17.20
C ALA A 248 13.31 5.57 -18.52
N THR A 249 13.40 4.39 -19.13
CA THR A 249 14.02 4.17 -20.43
C THR A 249 12.98 3.67 -21.44
N SER A 250 13.25 3.88 -22.73
CA SER A 250 12.46 3.29 -23.82
C SER A 250 13.40 2.51 -24.75
N PRO A 251 13.30 1.16 -24.80
CA PRO A 251 12.36 0.29 -24.09
C PRO A 251 12.61 0.25 -22.55
N PRO A 252 11.63 -0.24 -21.74
CA PRO A 252 11.80 -0.41 -20.30
C PRO A 252 12.99 -1.31 -19.96
N THR A 253 13.71 -0.98 -18.90
CA THR A 253 14.89 -1.75 -18.45
C THR A 253 14.48 -2.69 -17.33
N LEU A 254 14.89 -3.96 -17.40
CA LEU A 254 14.80 -4.92 -16.30
C LEU A 254 16.12 -4.94 -15.54
N TYR A 255 16.07 -4.58 -14.26
CA TYR A 255 17.18 -4.72 -13.32
C TYR A 255 17.02 -6.02 -12.53
N THR A 256 18.13 -6.71 -12.28
CA THR A 256 18.15 -7.94 -11.48
C THR A 256 19.32 -7.89 -10.52
N GLU A 257 19.01 -7.98 -9.23
CA GLU A 257 19.98 -8.17 -8.15
C GLU A 257 20.21 -9.67 -7.95
N ARG A 258 21.46 -10.09 -8.01
CA ARG A 258 21.86 -11.50 -7.93
C ARG A 258 22.83 -11.69 -6.79
N GLU A 259 22.57 -12.68 -5.94
CA GLU A 259 23.50 -13.05 -4.89
C GLU A 259 24.77 -13.67 -5.47
N GLU A 260 25.90 -13.27 -4.91
CA GLU A 260 27.22 -13.81 -5.25
C GLU A 260 27.70 -14.73 -4.12
N PRO A 261 28.58 -15.71 -4.40
CA PRO A 261 29.15 -16.60 -3.38
C PRO A 261 29.88 -15.88 -2.23
N SER A 262 30.24 -14.61 -2.43
CA SER A 262 30.85 -13.75 -1.41
C SER A 262 29.90 -13.33 -0.27
N GLY A 263 28.59 -13.54 -0.42
CA GLY A 263 27.54 -13.05 0.49
C GLY A 263 27.06 -11.62 0.18
N SER A 264 27.70 -10.93 -0.77
CA SER A 264 27.16 -9.69 -1.36
C SER A 264 26.42 -9.99 -2.67
N ALA A 265 25.75 -8.99 -3.24
CA ALA A 265 25.07 -9.12 -4.53
C ALA A 265 25.72 -8.26 -5.62
N SER A 266 25.40 -8.60 -6.87
CA SER A 266 25.67 -7.79 -8.05
C SER A 266 24.39 -7.49 -8.80
N VAL A 267 24.33 -6.31 -9.42
CA VAL A 267 23.16 -5.86 -10.17
C VAL A 267 23.52 -5.81 -11.64
N VAL A 268 22.67 -6.43 -12.46
CA VAL A 268 22.74 -6.40 -13.92
C VAL A 268 21.43 -5.85 -14.48
N SER A 269 21.49 -5.29 -15.68
CA SER A 269 20.34 -4.77 -16.39
C SER A 269 20.29 -5.23 -17.84
N SER A 270 19.09 -5.37 -18.38
CA SER A 270 18.85 -5.65 -19.80
C SER A 270 17.60 -4.92 -20.29
N GLN A 271 17.65 -4.47 -21.53
CA GLN A 271 16.53 -3.86 -22.27
C GLN A 271 15.94 -4.79 -23.33
N ASP A 272 16.55 -5.96 -23.52
CA ASP A 272 16.20 -6.98 -24.50
C ASP A 272 15.85 -8.31 -23.84
N LEU A 273 15.28 -8.22 -22.63
CA LEU A 273 14.73 -9.34 -21.88
C LEU A 273 15.75 -10.48 -21.63
N PHE A 274 17.02 -10.11 -21.41
CA PHE A 274 18.14 -11.04 -21.23
C PHE A 274 18.21 -12.06 -22.37
N SER A 275 18.14 -11.59 -23.61
CA SER A 275 18.32 -12.42 -24.81
C SER A 275 19.66 -13.17 -24.75
N GLU A 276 19.67 -14.45 -25.15
CA GLU A 276 20.88 -15.29 -25.13
C GLU A 276 22.02 -14.73 -25.99
N SER A 277 21.69 -13.89 -26.97
CA SER A 277 22.65 -13.23 -27.85
C SER A 277 23.29 -11.97 -27.26
N SER A 278 22.81 -11.51 -26.11
CA SER A 278 23.21 -10.25 -25.48
C SER A 278 24.01 -10.50 -24.19
N THR A 279 24.91 -9.58 -23.87
CA THR A 279 25.55 -9.57 -22.56
C THR A 279 24.87 -8.54 -21.67
N PRO A 280 24.30 -8.94 -20.52
CA PRO A 280 23.67 -7.99 -19.61
C PRO A 280 24.65 -6.91 -19.14
N VAL A 281 24.15 -5.67 -19.05
CA VAL A 281 24.96 -4.53 -18.60
C VAL A 281 25.15 -4.64 -17.09
N ARG A 282 26.40 -4.59 -16.63
CA ARG A 282 26.70 -4.58 -15.20
C ARG A 282 26.48 -3.18 -14.64
N VAL A 283 25.56 -3.06 -13.69
CA VAL A 283 25.18 -1.80 -13.06
C VAL A 283 26.06 -1.50 -11.85
N ILE A 284 26.13 -2.43 -10.88
CA ILE A 284 26.94 -2.26 -9.66
C ILE A 284 27.29 -3.62 -9.05
N ARG A 285 28.35 -3.68 -8.24
CA ARG A 285 28.81 -4.89 -7.51
C ARG A 285 29.00 -4.60 -6.03
N GLY A 286 28.94 -5.66 -5.23
CA GLY A 286 29.20 -5.62 -3.80
C GLY A 286 28.13 -4.84 -3.06
N VAL A 287 26.87 -5.03 -3.46
CA VAL A 287 25.72 -4.40 -2.81
C VAL A 287 25.14 -5.34 -1.76
N GLU A 288 24.72 -4.76 -0.64
CA GLU A 288 23.93 -5.43 0.39
C GLU A 288 22.45 -5.39 0.01
N ASP A 289 22.01 -4.33 -0.66
CA ASP A 289 20.63 -4.13 -1.08
C ASP A 289 20.56 -3.19 -2.30
N PHE A 290 19.51 -3.32 -3.10
CA PHE A 290 19.29 -2.54 -4.31
C PHE A 290 17.81 -2.26 -4.54
N GLU A 291 17.47 -1.02 -4.89
CA GLU A 291 16.09 -0.62 -5.16
C GLU A 291 16.04 0.32 -6.36
N VAL A 292 14.98 0.18 -7.17
CA VAL A 292 14.65 1.10 -8.27
C VAL A 292 13.35 1.81 -7.91
N LYS A 293 13.37 3.14 -7.91
CA LYS A 293 12.17 3.97 -7.78
C LYS A 293 12.22 5.10 -8.78
N ASP A 294 11.21 5.19 -9.64
CA ASP A 294 11.14 6.14 -10.74
C ASP A 294 12.44 6.14 -11.58
N GLU A 295 13.07 7.31 -11.77
CA GLU A 295 14.35 7.46 -12.45
C GLU A 295 15.60 7.27 -11.54
N PHE A 296 15.42 6.87 -10.28
CA PHE A 296 16.49 6.70 -9.31
C PHE A 296 16.84 5.22 -9.09
N LEU A 297 18.14 4.95 -8.97
CA LEU A 297 18.67 3.67 -8.51
C LEU A 297 19.36 3.88 -7.17
N PHE A 298 18.97 3.08 -6.17
CA PHE A 298 19.55 3.10 -4.84
C PHE A 298 20.32 1.81 -4.60
N ALA A 299 21.54 1.93 -4.11
CA ALA A 299 22.38 0.79 -3.77
C ALA A 299 22.97 0.98 -2.38
N VAL A 300 22.88 -0.05 -1.55
CA VAL A 300 23.48 -0.06 -0.22
C VAL A 300 24.72 -0.91 -0.25
N LYS A 301 25.83 -0.43 0.34
CA LYS A 301 27.10 -1.14 0.42
C LYS A 301 27.59 -1.27 1.84
N LYS A 302 28.10 -2.45 2.18
CA LYS A 302 28.72 -2.72 3.47
C LYS A 302 30.18 -2.32 3.45
N VAL A 303 30.59 -1.43 4.36
CA VAL A 303 31.96 -0.89 4.41
C VAL A 303 32.55 -1.01 5.80
N HIS A 304 33.82 -1.39 5.88
CA HIS A 304 34.61 -1.37 7.11
C HIS A 304 35.49 -0.12 7.11
N LEU A 305 35.21 0.82 8.02
CA LEU A 305 35.99 2.05 8.13
C LEU A 305 37.21 1.83 9.02
N LEU A 306 38.40 1.96 8.46
CA LEU A 306 39.66 1.93 9.21
C LEU A 306 39.68 3.08 10.23
N GLY A 307 39.86 2.75 11.52
CA GLY A 307 39.92 3.73 12.61
C GLY A 307 38.58 4.13 13.25
N SER A 308 37.46 3.51 12.85
CA SER A 308 36.17 3.73 13.54
C SER A 308 36.16 3.11 14.94
N PRO A 309 35.58 3.78 15.97
CA PRO A 309 35.37 3.18 17.29
C PRO A 309 34.35 2.03 17.26
N SER A 310 33.51 1.93 16.21
CA SER A 310 32.61 0.80 15.99
C SER A 310 33.37 -0.41 15.42
N ARG A 311 33.40 -1.54 16.15
CA ARG A 311 34.08 -2.77 15.69
C ARG A 311 33.43 -3.48 14.49
N GLY A 312 32.24 -3.03 14.06
CA GLY A 312 31.47 -3.65 12.98
C GLY A 312 31.42 -2.84 11.68
N PRO A 313 31.05 -3.48 10.56
CA PRO A 313 30.78 -2.78 9.30
C PRO A 313 29.63 -1.78 9.45
N THR A 314 29.64 -0.73 8.63
CA THR A 314 28.54 0.22 8.49
C THR A 314 28.03 0.25 7.06
N LEU A 315 26.78 0.62 6.85
CA LEU A 315 26.18 0.71 5.52
C LEU A 315 26.37 2.09 4.92
N GLN A 316 26.66 2.14 3.63
CA GLN A 316 26.72 3.36 2.82
C GLN A 316 25.69 3.30 1.71
N MET A 317 24.88 4.35 1.59
CA MET A 317 23.94 4.50 0.49
C MET A 317 24.61 5.18 -0.71
N TRP A 318 24.31 4.68 -1.90
CA TRP A 318 24.76 5.18 -3.19
C TRP A 318 23.54 5.40 -4.08
N ILE A 319 23.51 6.52 -4.78
CA ILE A 319 22.36 6.96 -5.57
C ILE A 319 22.82 7.23 -7.00
N SER A 320 22.12 6.68 -7.97
CA SER A 320 22.23 7.03 -9.40
C SER A 320 20.91 7.65 -9.85
N TYR A 321 21.01 8.68 -10.68
CA TYR A 321 19.88 9.39 -11.27
C TYR A 321 19.95 9.27 -12.78
N GLN A 322 18.87 8.83 -13.43
CA GLN A 322 18.76 8.70 -14.89
C GLN A 322 19.90 7.90 -15.55
N GLY A 323 20.35 6.83 -14.89
CA GLY A 323 21.46 6.00 -15.39
C GLY A 323 22.85 6.64 -15.31
N GLY A 324 23.00 7.76 -14.59
CA GLY A 324 24.28 8.37 -14.28
C GLY A 324 25.15 7.52 -13.35
N PRO A 325 26.39 7.96 -13.02
CA PRO A 325 27.23 7.23 -12.08
C PRO A 325 26.61 7.20 -10.68
N PHE A 326 26.89 6.14 -9.93
CA PHE A 326 26.52 6.06 -8.51
C PHE A 326 27.35 7.05 -7.70
N LEU A 327 26.66 7.96 -7.02
CA LEU A 327 27.24 8.95 -6.11
C LEU A 327 26.96 8.54 -4.66
N ARG A 328 27.97 8.63 -3.80
CA ARG A 328 27.81 8.30 -2.38
C ARG A 328 26.98 9.38 -1.66
N ALA A 329 25.95 8.97 -0.96
CA ALA A 329 25.17 9.83 -0.08
C ALA A 329 25.95 10.14 1.20
N LYS A 330 25.94 11.41 1.63
CA LYS A 330 26.54 11.88 2.88
C LYS A 330 25.45 12.37 3.82
N PHE A 331 25.46 11.87 5.05
CA PHE A 331 24.51 12.23 6.10
C PHE A 331 25.21 13.09 7.18
N PRO A 332 24.50 14.05 7.80
CA PRO A 332 25.10 15.04 8.69
C PRO A 332 25.23 14.53 10.14
N ASN A 333 25.70 13.30 10.33
CA ASN A 333 25.87 12.69 11.64
C ASN A 333 27.03 11.68 11.63
N THR A 334 27.44 11.25 12.83
CA THR A 334 28.44 10.18 13.02
C THR A 334 27.81 8.91 13.58
N LEU A 335 26.48 8.80 13.53
CA LEU A 335 25.75 7.63 14.01
C LEU A 335 26.04 6.44 13.10
N HIS A 336 25.98 5.23 13.65
CA HIS A 336 26.09 4.03 12.85
C HIS A 336 24.88 3.92 11.92
N HIS A 337 25.06 3.41 10.70
CA HIS A 337 23.96 3.17 9.76
C HIS A 337 23.75 1.65 9.63
N GLN A 338 22.59 1.18 10.09
CA GLN A 338 22.20 -0.23 10.08
C GLN A 338 21.24 -0.59 8.94
N HIS A 339 20.41 0.37 8.50
CA HIS A 339 19.48 0.17 7.38
C HIS A 339 19.08 1.51 6.75
N TYR A 340 18.72 1.48 5.47
CA TYR A 340 18.15 2.62 4.74
C TYR A 340 16.78 2.26 4.18
N TYR A 341 15.82 3.15 4.29
CA TYR A 341 14.49 2.99 3.68
C TYR A 341 14.15 4.26 2.92
N VAL A 342 14.00 4.16 1.60
CA VAL A 342 13.61 5.29 0.76
C VAL A 342 12.12 5.53 0.95
N ALA A 343 11.78 6.51 1.78
CA ALA A 343 10.41 6.71 2.24
C ALA A 343 9.55 7.43 1.20
N ASP A 344 10.12 8.41 0.49
CA ASP A 344 9.42 9.15 -0.57
C ASP A 344 10.42 9.71 -1.59
N ILE A 345 9.98 9.82 -2.85
CA ILE A 345 10.66 10.57 -3.90
C ILE A 345 9.62 11.48 -4.53
N SER A 346 9.77 12.79 -4.31
CA SER A 346 8.85 13.77 -4.87
C SER A 346 9.62 14.99 -5.34
N GLU A 347 9.31 15.44 -6.55
CA GLU A 347 9.89 16.65 -7.16
C GLU A 347 11.43 16.68 -7.23
N GLY A 348 12.07 15.51 -7.32
CA GLY A 348 13.53 15.39 -7.32
C GLY A 348 14.18 15.56 -5.94
N GLN A 349 13.38 15.65 -4.88
CA GLN A 349 13.81 15.47 -3.50
C GLN A 349 13.60 14.00 -3.09
N VAL A 350 14.57 13.46 -2.35
CA VAL A 350 14.52 12.11 -1.81
C VAL A 350 14.46 12.19 -0.30
N MET A 351 13.47 11.50 0.29
CA MET A 351 13.35 11.29 1.73
C MET A 351 13.82 9.88 2.08
N VAL A 352 14.77 9.77 3.01
CA VAL A 352 15.34 8.49 3.44
C VAL A 352 15.27 8.39 4.95
N CYS A 353 14.63 7.32 5.44
CA CYS A 353 14.75 6.91 6.83
C CYS A 353 16.05 6.11 7.00
N VAL A 354 16.87 6.49 7.97
CA VAL A 354 18.11 5.78 8.34
C VAL A 354 17.94 5.23 9.74
N ALA A 355 18.02 3.90 9.86
CA ALA A 355 18.08 3.22 11.14
C ALA A 355 19.50 3.27 11.70
N HIS A 356 19.63 3.76 12.92
CA HIS A 356 20.92 3.95 13.58
C HIS A 356 21.24 2.88 14.62
N ASP A 357 20.21 2.42 15.32
CA ASP A 357 20.24 1.24 16.19
C ASP A 357 18.87 0.54 16.15
N GLN A 358 18.61 -0.39 17.09
CA GLN A 358 17.36 -1.16 17.17
C GLN A 358 16.09 -0.29 17.31
N PHE A 359 16.19 0.91 17.90
CA PHE A 359 15.05 1.76 18.29
C PHE A 359 15.15 3.21 17.80
N VAL A 360 16.32 3.65 17.36
CA VAL A 360 16.60 5.00 16.89
C VAL A 360 16.70 4.98 15.38
N SER A 361 15.79 5.71 14.74
CA SER A 361 15.84 6.01 13.33
C SER A 361 15.51 7.48 13.09
N ASN A 362 16.11 8.06 12.05
CA ASN A 362 15.92 9.46 11.70
C ASN A 362 15.54 9.57 10.23
N LEU A 363 14.69 10.53 9.91
CA LEU A 363 14.32 10.91 8.55
C LEU A 363 15.27 12.00 8.05
N TYR A 364 15.77 11.83 6.82
CA TYR A 364 16.64 12.79 6.14
C TYR A 364 16.08 13.13 4.78
N VAL A 365 16.37 14.35 4.32
CA VAL A 365 15.95 14.84 3.00
C VAL A 365 17.16 15.34 2.21
N SER A 366 17.13 15.15 0.89
CA SER A 366 18.14 15.68 -0.02
C SER A 366 17.54 16.02 -1.37
N SER A 367 17.95 17.14 -1.96
CA SER A 367 17.80 17.36 -3.40
C SER A 367 18.92 16.64 -4.13
N VAL A 368 18.62 15.59 -4.90
CA VAL A 368 19.66 14.84 -5.59
C VAL A 368 20.22 15.69 -6.75
N PRO A 369 21.53 15.98 -6.77
CA PRO A 369 22.11 16.80 -7.83
C PRO A 369 21.98 16.14 -9.21
N ARG A 370 21.65 16.93 -10.23
CA ARG A 370 21.56 16.48 -11.63
C ARG A 370 22.92 16.36 -12.35
N SER A 371 24.03 16.54 -11.64
CA SER A 371 25.37 16.59 -12.21
C SER A 371 26.29 15.59 -11.51
N ALA A 372 27.02 14.81 -12.31
CA ALA A 372 27.96 13.78 -11.87
C ALA A 372 29.14 14.30 -11.02
N HIS A 373 29.33 15.62 -10.93
CA HIS A 373 30.40 16.25 -10.16
C HIS A 373 29.97 16.76 -8.78
N HIS A 374 28.70 16.60 -8.42
CA HIS A 374 28.17 17.05 -7.14
C HIS A 374 28.03 15.89 -6.16
N GLU A 375 28.19 16.20 -4.88
CA GLU A 375 27.97 15.23 -3.80
C GLU A 375 26.48 15.22 -3.41
N VAL A 376 25.95 14.05 -3.07
CA VAL A 376 24.58 13.94 -2.56
C VAL A 376 24.61 14.19 -1.06
N LEU A 377 24.23 15.40 -0.65
CA LEU A 377 24.24 15.85 0.73
C LEU A 377 22.82 15.77 1.32
N PHE A 378 22.66 14.96 2.37
CA PHE A 378 21.41 14.89 3.13
C PHE A 378 21.42 15.87 4.29
N SER A 379 20.22 16.33 4.66
CA SER A 379 19.95 17.11 5.86
C SER A 379 18.98 16.35 6.77
N LEU A 380 19.15 16.44 8.08
CA LEU A 380 18.22 15.87 9.06
C LEU A 380 16.87 16.59 8.97
N SER A 381 15.79 15.82 8.87
CA SER A 381 14.41 16.32 8.74
C SER A 381 13.61 16.08 10.01
N LEU A 382 13.55 14.82 10.47
CA LEU A 382 12.82 14.43 11.68
C LEU A 382 13.63 13.39 12.47
N GLU A 383 13.88 13.66 13.74
CA GLU A 383 14.51 12.68 14.63
C GLU A 383 13.51 11.65 15.13
N ARG A 384 13.97 10.43 15.43
CA ARG A 384 13.20 9.39 16.14
C ARG A 384 11.85 9.10 15.48
N ILE A 385 11.83 9.11 14.14
CA ILE A 385 10.69 8.63 13.38
C ILE A 385 10.48 7.14 13.72
N LEU A 386 9.22 6.70 13.79
CA LEU A 386 8.95 5.28 13.95
C LEU A 386 9.24 4.55 12.64
N TYR A 387 10.12 3.57 12.74
CA TYR A 387 10.58 2.74 11.64
C TYR A 387 10.70 1.30 12.10
N PHE A 388 10.24 0.37 11.28
CA PHE A 388 10.31 -1.06 11.52
C PHE A 388 11.01 -1.75 10.36
N ASN A 389 11.89 -2.69 10.71
CA ASN A 389 12.54 -3.60 9.79
C ASN A 389 12.61 -4.99 10.44
N PRO A 390 12.05 -6.04 9.82
CA PRO A 390 11.93 -7.35 10.44
C PRO A 390 13.28 -8.02 10.73
N SER A 391 14.38 -7.57 10.09
CA SER A 391 15.72 -8.14 10.26
C SER A 391 16.57 -7.41 11.30
N THR A 392 16.35 -6.11 11.51
CA THR A 392 17.28 -5.27 12.32
C THR A 392 16.62 -4.45 13.42
N ASN A 393 15.35 -4.06 13.28
CA ASN A 393 14.71 -3.07 14.15
C ASN A 393 13.49 -3.67 14.84
N TRP A 394 13.36 -3.48 16.15
CA TRP A 394 12.25 -4.00 16.95
C TRP A 394 12.05 -5.53 16.90
N VAL A 395 13.10 -6.28 16.58
CA VAL A 395 13.05 -7.74 16.40
C VAL A 395 12.58 -8.51 17.65
N ASP A 396 12.85 -7.99 18.84
CA ASP A 396 12.47 -8.59 20.14
C ASP A 396 11.11 -8.07 20.68
N THR A 397 10.25 -7.53 19.82
CA THR A 397 8.96 -6.98 20.22
C THR A 397 7.80 -7.68 19.54
N TRP A 398 6.58 -7.47 20.04
CA TRP A 398 5.36 -8.01 19.42
C TRP A 398 5.22 -7.64 17.92
N LEU A 399 5.85 -6.55 17.49
CA LEU A 399 5.76 -6.07 16.11
C LEU A 399 6.38 -7.07 15.12
N SER A 400 7.47 -7.76 15.50
CA SER A 400 8.10 -8.76 14.63
C SER A 400 7.27 -10.03 14.45
N GLU A 401 6.28 -10.27 15.33
CA GLU A 401 5.36 -11.40 15.24
C GLU A 401 4.21 -11.15 14.27
N VAL A 402 3.91 -9.88 13.99
CA VAL A 402 2.74 -9.48 13.17
C VAL A 402 3.10 -8.77 11.88
N ALA A 403 4.30 -8.21 11.77
CA ALA A 403 4.77 -7.49 10.61
C ALA A 403 5.92 -8.24 9.92
N ASP A 404 5.73 -8.53 8.64
CA ASP A 404 6.71 -9.21 7.77
C ASP A 404 7.42 -8.25 6.80
N LYS A 405 6.95 -6.99 6.73
CA LYS A 405 7.45 -5.96 5.82
C LYS A 405 8.04 -4.77 6.56
N THR A 406 9.05 -4.17 5.95
CA THR A 406 9.67 -2.91 6.40
C THR A 406 8.71 -1.74 6.16
N PHE A 407 8.58 -0.84 7.14
CA PHE A 407 7.81 0.40 6.98
C PHE A 407 8.36 1.53 7.86
N ALA A 408 8.04 2.76 7.49
CA ALA A 408 8.12 3.92 8.37
C ALA A 408 6.71 4.50 8.52
N ASP A 409 6.36 4.98 9.72
CA ASP A 409 5.12 5.73 9.92
C ASP A 409 5.27 7.15 9.33
N LEU A 410 5.29 7.22 7.99
CA LEU A 410 5.34 8.44 7.18
C LEU A 410 4.28 8.34 6.08
N HIS A 411 3.30 9.23 6.14
CA HIS A 411 2.21 9.30 5.18
C HIS A 411 2.36 10.52 4.27
N PRO A 412 2.67 10.35 2.97
CA PRO A 412 2.54 11.43 1.99
C PRO A 412 1.06 11.73 1.75
N VAL A 413 0.65 13.00 1.88
CA VAL A 413 -0.73 13.40 1.59
C VAL A 413 -0.93 13.44 0.08
N GLU A 414 -1.52 12.38 -0.47
CA GLU A 414 -1.72 12.23 -1.91
C GLU A 414 -2.49 13.43 -2.50
N GLY A 415 -2.05 13.89 -3.67
CA GLY A 415 -2.64 15.04 -4.36
C GLY A 415 -2.17 16.41 -3.86
N VAL A 416 -1.45 16.49 -2.74
CA VAL A 416 -0.90 17.75 -2.20
C VAL A 416 0.60 17.65 -2.00
N ARG A 417 1.35 18.41 -2.80
CA ARG A 417 2.81 18.35 -2.83
C ARG A 417 3.39 18.95 -1.55
N GLY A 418 4.39 18.27 -0.99
CA GLY A 418 5.14 18.72 0.18
C GLY A 418 4.49 18.55 1.54
N VAL A 419 3.32 17.89 1.59
CA VAL A 419 2.61 17.64 2.85
C VAL A 419 2.79 16.18 3.27
N PHE A 420 3.35 15.98 4.46
CA PHE A 420 3.57 14.66 5.04
C PHE A 420 3.15 14.64 6.50
N ILE A 421 2.62 13.50 6.96
CA ILE A 421 2.30 13.24 8.36
C ILE A 421 3.20 12.11 8.85
N ALA A 422 3.86 12.26 9.99
CA ALA A 422 4.77 11.25 10.52
C ALA A 422 4.49 10.93 12.00
N SER A 423 4.76 9.69 12.41
CA SER A 423 4.78 9.32 13.84
C SER A 423 6.21 9.39 14.36
N GLN A 424 6.39 10.15 15.44
CA GLN A 424 7.65 10.26 16.16
C GLN A 424 7.53 9.55 17.51
N LEU A 425 8.53 8.76 17.85
CA LEU A 425 8.68 8.14 19.16
C LEU A 425 8.96 9.22 20.21
N MET A 426 8.30 9.15 21.36
CA MET A 426 8.46 10.15 22.43
C MET A 426 9.86 10.10 23.05
N PRO A 427 10.48 11.24 23.42
CA PRO A 427 11.85 11.30 23.98
C PRO A 427 12.08 10.44 25.22
N ASN A 428 11.02 10.24 26.02
CA ASN A 428 11.06 9.48 27.26
C ASN A 428 10.95 7.95 27.05
N PHE A 429 10.81 7.46 25.81
CA PHE A 429 10.83 6.04 25.54
C PHE A 429 12.17 5.45 25.98
N THR A 430 12.11 4.56 26.99
CA THR A 430 13.27 3.82 27.51
C THR A 430 12.99 2.33 27.45
N THR A 431 14.02 1.59 27.03
CA THR A 431 13.96 0.14 26.74
C THR A 431 13.78 -0.72 27.98
N SER A 432 14.04 -0.19 29.18
CA SER A 432 13.99 -0.97 30.43
C SER A 432 12.58 -1.21 30.98
N PHE A 433 11.57 -0.42 30.59
CA PHE A 433 10.24 -0.47 31.23
C PHE A 433 9.04 -0.29 30.28
N SER A 434 9.26 0.04 29.00
CA SER A 434 8.18 0.51 28.12
C SER A 434 7.98 -0.48 26.96
N LYS A 435 6.81 -1.12 26.89
CA LYS A 435 6.41 -1.93 25.73
C LYS A 435 6.07 -0.99 24.57
N LEU A 436 6.57 -1.26 23.36
CA LEU A 436 6.21 -0.47 22.17
C LEU A 436 4.68 -0.42 22.04
N GLY A 437 4.11 0.78 21.96
CA GLY A 437 2.67 0.97 21.82
C GLY A 437 2.30 2.39 21.39
N PRO A 438 1.04 2.62 20.98
CA PRO A 438 0.57 3.94 20.55
C PRO A 438 0.82 5.04 21.60
N GLU A 439 0.82 4.70 22.88
CA GLU A 439 1.05 5.66 23.96
C GLU A 439 2.42 6.34 23.95
N GLN A 440 3.39 5.81 23.19
CA GLN A 440 4.74 6.35 23.04
C GLN A 440 4.94 7.12 21.73
N LEU A 441 3.87 7.34 20.97
CA LEU A 441 3.95 8.00 19.69
C LEU A 441 3.22 9.34 19.69
N THR A 442 3.79 10.26 18.94
CA THR A 442 3.26 11.60 18.69
C THR A 442 3.30 11.89 17.21
N SER A 443 2.18 12.35 16.65
CA SER A 443 2.08 12.68 15.24
C SER A 443 2.52 14.13 14.95
N TYR A 444 3.22 14.32 13.83
CA TYR A 444 3.66 15.60 13.31
C TYR A 444 3.27 15.75 11.84
N ILE A 445 3.14 16.99 11.37
CA ILE A 445 2.87 17.34 9.99
C ILE A 445 3.90 18.37 9.49
N THR A 446 4.32 18.22 8.25
CA THR A 446 5.11 19.20 7.49
C THR A 446 4.28 19.67 6.29
N PHE A 447 4.53 20.89 5.83
CA PHE A 447 3.94 21.47 4.61
C PHE A 447 5.03 21.94 3.63
N ASP A 448 6.29 21.63 3.93
CA ASP A 448 7.48 22.13 3.25
C ASP A 448 8.49 21.00 2.99
N GLN A 449 7.97 19.83 2.61
CA GLN A 449 8.78 18.66 2.26
C GLN A 449 9.78 18.27 3.37
N GLY A 450 9.32 18.27 4.62
CA GLY A 450 10.12 17.84 5.76
C GLY A 450 11.19 18.83 6.20
N ALA A 451 11.18 20.09 5.72
CA ALA A 451 12.07 21.11 6.26
C ALA A 451 11.66 21.53 7.68
N GLN A 452 10.36 21.62 7.97
CA GLN A 452 9.84 21.90 9.31
C GLN A 452 8.65 21.00 9.66
N TRP A 453 8.66 20.48 10.88
CA TRP A 453 7.61 19.64 11.43
C TRP A 453 6.87 20.34 12.57
N LYS A 454 5.54 20.22 12.61
CA LYS A 454 4.68 20.81 13.65
C LYS A 454 3.70 19.76 14.17
N PRO A 455 3.31 19.78 15.46
CA PRO A 455 2.23 18.93 15.96
C PRO A 455 0.91 19.25 15.25
N LEU A 456 0.09 18.23 14.95
CA LEU A 456 -1.21 18.44 14.32
C LEU A 456 -2.14 19.26 15.23
N GLN A 457 -2.92 20.13 14.61
CA GLN A 457 -3.89 20.95 15.34
C GLN A 457 -5.09 20.08 15.77
N PRO A 458 -5.49 20.10 17.05
CA PRO A 458 -6.73 19.49 17.47
C PRO A 458 -7.93 20.23 16.85
N PRO A 459 -9.04 19.54 16.58
CA PRO A 459 -10.30 20.21 16.26
C PRO A 459 -10.73 21.13 17.39
N ARG A 460 -11.40 22.23 17.04
CA ARG A 460 -11.88 23.21 18.03
C ARG A 460 -13.07 22.69 18.84
N LYS A 461 -13.83 21.77 18.26
CA LYS A 461 -15.07 21.24 18.81
C LYS A 461 -15.24 19.76 18.48
N ASP A 462 -15.97 19.05 19.32
CA ASP A 462 -16.38 17.67 19.09
C ASP A 462 -17.62 17.57 18.17
N VAL A 463 -18.12 16.36 17.97
CA VAL A 463 -19.31 16.04 17.16
C VAL A 463 -20.60 16.67 17.71
N ASP A 464 -20.64 16.99 19.00
CA ASP A 464 -21.77 17.59 19.71
C ASP A 464 -21.67 19.13 19.79
N ASP A 465 -20.68 19.73 19.11
CA ASP A 465 -20.35 21.16 19.11
C ASP A 465 -19.79 21.68 20.45
N ASN A 466 -19.37 20.78 21.35
CA ASN A 466 -18.70 21.17 22.60
C ASN A 466 -17.24 21.56 22.33
N PRO A 467 -16.71 22.61 22.96
CA PRO A 467 -15.30 22.98 22.85
C PRO A 467 -14.37 21.88 23.37
N ILE A 468 -13.30 21.58 22.63
CA ILE A 468 -12.25 20.67 23.07
C ILE A 468 -11.15 21.47 23.77
N ASP A 469 -10.95 21.23 25.07
CA ASP A 469 -9.89 21.89 25.86
C ASP A 469 -8.53 21.18 25.67
N CYS A 470 -7.92 21.36 24.50
CA CYS A 470 -6.60 20.86 24.17
C CYS A 470 -5.64 22.02 23.89
N LYS A 471 -4.76 22.33 24.85
CA LYS A 471 -3.81 23.44 24.76
C LYS A 471 -2.42 22.92 24.40
N ARG A 472 -1.86 23.44 23.29
CA ARG A 472 -0.48 23.14 22.86
C ARG A 472 0.57 23.45 23.94
N ALA A 473 0.33 24.45 24.78
CA ALA A 473 1.21 24.78 25.91
C ALA A 473 1.41 23.61 26.91
N ASN A 474 0.46 22.68 26.95
CA ASN A 474 0.51 21.50 27.82
C ASN A 474 0.99 20.24 27.06
N GLY A 475 1.49 20.39 25.82
CA GLY A 475 1.87 19.26 24.96
C GLY A 475 0.70 18.56 24.28
N CYS A 476 -0.52 19.13 24.36
CA CYS A 476 -1.70 18.53 23.76
C CYS A 476 -1.81 18.84 22.25
N SER A 477 -2.06 17.81 21.45
CA SER A 477 -2.27 17.88 20.00
C SER A 477 -3.18 16.75 19.49
N LEU A 478 -3.53 16.80 18.21
CA LEU A 478 -4.12 15.65 17.52
C LEU A 478 -3.03 14.64 17.16
N HIS A 479 -3.31 13.37 17.35
CA HIS A 479 -2.45 12.27 16.92
C HIS A 479 -3.26 11.28 16.11
N VAL A 480 -2.73 10.85 14.97
CA VAL A 480 -3.43 10.05 13.98
C VAL A 480 -2.74 8.71 13.77
N SER A 481 -3.55 7.67 13.71
CA SER A 481 -3.14 6.28 13.51
C SER A 481 -2.48 6.08 12.15
N GLN A 482 -1.37 5.36 12.14
CA GLN A 482 -0.66 4.88 10.96
C GLN A 482 -0.38 3.36 11.11
N GLU A 483 0.64 2.84 10.42
CA GLU A 483 0.89 1.41 10.29
C GLU A 483 1.08 0.70 11.63
N LEU A 484 1.84 1.27 12.58
CA LEU A 484 1.95 0.65 13.91
C LEU A 484 0.59 0.49 14.61
N SER A 485 -0.28 1.50 14.49
CA SER A 485 -1.59 1.47 15.16
C SER A 485 -2.57 0.52 14.46
N HIS A 486 -2.37 0.28 13.16
CA HIS A 486 -3.06 -0.73 12.39
C HIS A 486 -2.65 -2.15 12.82
N LEU A 487 -1.36 -2.36 13.05
CA LEU A 487 -0.83 -3.65 13.49
C LEU A 487 -1.04 -3.92 14.98
N TYR A 488 -1.31 -2.90 15.79
CA TYR A 488 -1.44 -3.04 17.24
C TYR A 488 -2.61 -3.97 17.62
N PRO A 489 -2.35 -5.12 18.28
CA PRO A 489 -3.33 -6.19 18.44
C PRO A 489 -4.63 -5.78 19.16
N SER A 490 -4.55 -4.80 20.06
CA SER A 490 -5.70 -4.39 20.88
C SER A 490 -6.66 -3.45 20.17
N THR A 491 -6.20 -2.68 19.18
CA THR A 491 -7.00 -1.59 18.58
C THR A 491 -7.20 -1.73 17.08
N GLN A 492 -6.19 -2.20 16.33
CA GLN A 492 -6.22 -2.39 14.87
C GLN A 492 -6.91 -1.24 14.11
N THR A 493 -6.48 0.00 14.37
CA THR A 493 -7.13 1.18 13.79
C THR A 493 -6.76 1.36 12.33
N MET A 494 -7.66 1.93 11.53
CA MET A 494 -7.35 2.23 10.13
C MET A 494 -6.30 3.35 10.01
N PRO A 495 -5.32 3.21 9.11
CA PRO A 495 -4.33 4.25 8.83
C PRO A 495 -4.97 5.46 8.12
N ILE A 496 -4.17 6.51 7.95
CA ILE A 496 -4.58 7.74 7.25
C ILE A 496 -4.97 7.42 5.81
N LEU A 497 -6.07 8.05 5.36
CA LEU A 497 -6.59 7.92 4.02
C LEU A 497 -6.59 9.30 3.32
N SER A 498 -5.84 9.41 2.23
CA SER A 498 -5.80 10.54 1.31
C SER A 498 -5.60 10.03 -0.11
N LYS A 499 -6.23 10.63 -1.11
CA LYS A 499 -6.05 10.24 -2.52
C LYS A 499 -5.88 11.45 -3.44
N ALA A 500 -5.09 11.27 -4.49
CA ALA A 500 -4.89 12.30 -5.52
C ALA A 500 -6.19 12.73 -6.23
N SER A 501 -7.23 11.88 -6.21
CA SER A 501 -8.56 12.18 -6.72
C SER A 501 -9.36 13.17 -5.85
N ALA A 502 -8.95 13.39 -4.60
CA ALA A 502 -9.54 14.36 -3.69
C ALA A 502 -8.44 15.18 -2.97
N PRO A 503 -7.71 16.06 -3.69
CA PRO A 503 -6.61 16.81 -3.10
C PRO A 503 -7.04 17.64 -1.89
N GLY A 504 -6.27 17.55 -0.80
CA GLY A 504 -6.51 18.26 0.46
C GLY A 504 -7.47 17.55 1.41
N LEU A 505 -8.13 16.48 0.97
CA LEU A 505 -8.99 15.65 1.81
C LEU A 505 -8.15 14.60 2.54
N ILE A 506 -8.23 14.61 3.86
CA ILE A 506 -7.57 13.63 4.72
C ILE A 506 -8.59 13.08 5.69
N LEU A 507 -8.70 11.75 5.76
CA LEU A 507 -9.49 11.06 6.77
C LEU A 507 -8.53 10.25 7.64
N ALA A 508 -8.67 10.35 8.97
CA ALA A 508 -7.79 9.65 9.89
C ALA A 508 -8.51 9.22 11.15
N THR A 509 -8.18 8.03 11.65
CA THR A 509 -8.53 7.64 13.03
C THR A 509 -7.46 8.20 13.96
N GLY A 510 -7.81 8.68 15.15
CA GLY A 510 -6.81 9.27 16.04
C GLY A 510 -7.30 9.56 17.45
N THR A 511 -6.44 10.16 18.27
CA THR A 511 -6.75 10.62 19.63
C THR A 511 -6.31 12.07 19.81
N ILE A 512 -6.89 12.76 20.79
CA ILE A 512 -6.46 14.09 21.22
C ILE A 512 -5.83 13.96 22.60
N GLY A 513 -4.62 14.46 22.77
CA GLY A 513 -3.88 14.35 24.02
C GLY A 513 -2.40 14.62 23.85
N ASN A 514 -1.58 14.03 24.71
CA ASN A 514 -0.12 14.15 24.67
C ASN A 514 0.57 13.04 23.86
N SER A 515 -0.17 12.00 23.48
CA SER A 515 0.28 10.89 22.64
C SER A 515 -0.92 10.16 22.02
N MET A 516 -0.69 9.12 21.21
CA MET A 516 -1.76 8.28 20.65
C MET A 516 -2.49 7.40 21.68
N LYS A 517 -2.30 7.63 22.99
CA LYS A 517 -3.07 6.96 24.04
C LYS A 517 -4.47 7.56 24.16
N GLY A 518 -5.50 6.71 24.19
CA GLY A 518 -6.85 7.11 24.56
C GLY A 518 -7.94 6.49 23.70
N HIS A 519 -9.13 7.07 23.76
CA HIS A 519 -10.26 6.69 22.92
C HIS A 519 -10.11 7.29 21.53
N THR A 520 -10.15 6.43 20.52
CA THR A 520 -10.02 6.84 19.14
C THR A 520 -11.33 7.42 18.62
N ALA A 521 -11.21 8.44 17.78
CA ALA A 521 -12.31 9.01 17.01
C ALA A 521 -11.88 9.21 15.56
N LEU A 522 -12.85 9.47 14.69
CA LEU A 522 -12.62 9.76 13.29
C LEU A 522 -12.46 11.27 13.10
N TYR A 523 -11.47 11.67 12.33
CA TYR A 523 -11.18 13.05 12.01
C TYR A 523 -11.06 13.25 10.51
N ILE A 524 -11.52 14.40 10.04
CA ILE A 524 -11.43 14.84 8.66
C ILE A 524 -10.72 16.18 8.58
N SER A 525 -9.86 16.33 7.58
CA SER A 525 -9.37 17.62 7.10
C SER A 525 -9.77 17.80 5.63
N THR A 526 -10.11 19.02 5.25
CA THR A 526 -10.45 19.40 3.86
C THR A 526 -9.45 20.41 3.28
N ASP A 527 -8.41 20.73 4.03
CA ASP A 527 -7.38 21.72 3.71
C ASP A 527 -5.98 21.17 3.98
N ALA A 528 -5.77 19.90 3.64
CA ALA A 528 -4.48 19.19 3.70
C ALA A 528 -3.87 19.11 5.10
N GLY A 529 -4.70 19.08 6.15
CA GLY A 529 -4.26 18.89 7.53
C GLY A 529 -3.98 20.19 8.29
N ILE A 530 -4.35 21.36 7.74
CA ILE A 530 -4.26 22.65 8.44
C ILE A 530 -5.32 22.72 9.54
N ASN A 531 -6.57 22.41 9.21
CA ASN A 531 -7.69 22.32 10.15
C ASN A 531 -8.28 20.91 10.15
N TRP A 532 -8.68 20.46 11.33
CA TRP A 532 -9.29 19.15 11.56
C TRP A 532 -10.67 19.30 12.19
N TYR A 533 -11.54 18.35 11.90
CA TYR A 533 -12.89 18.23 12.45
C TYR A 533 -13.12 16.80 12.90
N GLN A 534 -13.69 16.60 14.08
CA GLN A 534 -14.13 15.29 14.54
C GLN A 534 -15.47 14.94 13.89
N VAL A 535 -15.67 13.69 13.48
CA VAL A 535 -16.82 13.24 12.69
C VAL A 535 -17.48 11.97 13.18
#